data_AF-A0A6H1ZLZ4-F1
#
_entry.id   AF-A0A6H1ZLZ4-F1
#
_cell.length_a   1.000
_cell.length_b   1.000
_cell.length_c   1.000
_cell.angle_alpha   90.00
_cell.angle_beta   90.00
_cell.angle_gamma   90.00
#
_symmetry.space_group_name_H-M   'P 1'
#
loop_
_entity.id
_entity.type
_entity.pdbx_description
1 polymer ?
#
loop_
_entity_poly.entity_id
_entity_poly.type
_entity_poly.pdbx_seq_one_letter_code
_entity_poly.pdbx_strand_id
1 'polypeptide(L)'
;MARGDNDNGTKVSIPLVDVMGSVVMPTGRYPGYYLIMGKRLAVNEFRKRPLLLLAERECQTMSEVFDKLSDDLRRLKCRTLYAKQERNQREVSGFYRDLFQYLNSRRLNVNLMPAPSCNDYEYGRVLMVESFKSKVVELPGYVKTVIKGQLRDITNDSDVKDEALYAFHALRYILAGSEKYVNDIHPLFIKKDHKQTAALKWAAFGAI
;
A
#
# COMPACT_ATOMS: atom_id res chain seq x y z
N MET A 1 13.30 3.32 -17.12
CA MET A 1 12.42 4.08 -16.21
C MET A 1 10.98 3.66 -16.42
N ALA A 2 10.20 3.47 -15.35
CA ALA A 2 8.75 3.26 -15.46
C ALA A 2 8.05 4.62 -15.59
N ARG A 3 6.92 4.66 -16.31
CA ARG A 3 6.11 5.84 -16.54
C ARG A 3 4.69 5.55 -16.06
N GLY A 4 4.11 6.46 -15.29
CA GLY A 4 2.69 6.43 -14.93
C GLY A 4 1.94 7.52 -15.70
N ASP A 5 0.70 7.22 -16.08
CA ASP A 5 -0.23 8.22 -16.61
C ASP A 5 -0.93 8.90 -15.43
N ASN A 6 -0.86 10.23 -15.36
CA ASN A 6 -1.64 10.99 -14.39
C ASN A 6 -2.94 11.43 -15.06
N ASP A 7 -4.04 10.77 -14.74
CA ASP A 7 -5.33 10.99 -15.40
C ASP A 7 -6.05 12.30 -14.97
N ASN A 8 -5.33 13.31 -14.48
CA ASN A 8 -5.82 14.70 -14.29
C ASN A 8 -6.27 15.39 -15.60
N GLY A 9 -6.66 14.66 -16.64
CA GLY A 9 -7.06 15.18 -17.96
C GLY A 9 -5.90 15.55 -18.89
N THR A 10 -4.67 15.60 -18.38
CA THR A 10 -3.44 15.83 -19.17
C THR A 10 -2.61 14.56 -19.21
N LYS A 11 -2.37 13.99 -20.42
CA LYS A 11 -1.47 12.85 -20.65
C LYS A 11 -0.01 13.22 -20.33
N VAL A 12 0.30 13.38 -19.04
CA VAL A 12 1.64 13.67 -18.55
C VAL A 12 2.24 12.37 -18.06
N SER A 13 3.26 11.91 -18.78
CA SER A 13 4.09 10.79 -18.33
C SER A 13 4.91 11.21 -17.11
N ILE A 14 4.62 10.64 -15.94
CA ILE A 14 5.38 10.91 -14.71
C ILE A 14 6.52 9.88 -14.58
N PRO A 15 7.79 10.31 -14.39
CA PRO A 15 8.89 9.38 -14.16
C PRO A 15 8.78 8.74 -12.77
N LEU A 16 8.84 7.41 -12.75
CA LEU A 16 8.78 6.59 -11.55
C LEU A 16 10.12 5.90 -11.29
N VAL A 17 10.54 5.88 -10.02
CA VAL A 17 11.71 5.12 -9.55
C VAL A 17 11.38 3.66 -9.33
N ASP A 18 10.17 3.40 -8.84
CA ASP A 18 9.71 2.06 -8.53
C ASP A 18 8.19 1.93 -8.70
N VAL A 19 7.72 0.70 -8.90
CA VAL A 19 6.31 0.36 -8.95
C VAL A 19 6.10 -0.85 -8.04
N MET A 20 5.21 -0.69 -7.08
CA MET A 20 4.92 -1.67 -6.04
C MET A 20 3.43 -1.88 -5.91
N GLY A 21 3.04 -3.09 -5.57
CA GLY A 21 1.65 -3.45 -5.33
C GLY A 21 1.46 -4.12 -3.99
N SER A 22 0.20 -4.27 -3.62
CA SER A 22 -0.23 -5.09 -2.49
C SER A 22 -1.53 -5.79 -2.83
N VAL A 23 -1.74 -6.96 -2.25
CA VAL A 23 -2.98 -7.71 -2.41
C VAL A 23 -3.48 -8.24 -1.08
N VAL A 24 -4.79 -8.16 -0.90
CA VAL A 24 -5.59 -8.69 0.20
C VAL A 24 -6.55 -9.71 -0.38
N MET A 25 -6.57 -10.91 0.22
CA MET A 25 -7.40 -12.00 -0.24
C MET A 25 -8.89 -11.72 -0.04
N PRO A 26 -9.78 -12.24 -0.92
CA PRO A 26 -11.20 -12.26 -0.65
C PRO A 26 -11.48 -13.06 0.63
N THR A 27 -12.46 -12.61 1.39
CA THR A 27 -13.09 -13.40 2.44
C THR A 27 -14.47 -13.83 1.95
N GLY A 28 -15.08 -14.84 2.56
CA GLY A 28 -16.45 -15.24 2.19
C GLY A 28 -17.49 -14.11 2.30
N ARG A 29 -17.14 -12.97 2.94
CA ARG A 29 -18.00 -11.81 3.12
C ARG A 29 -17.53 -10.56 2.37
N TYR A 30 -16.24 -10.39 2.15
CA TYR A 30 -15.65 -9.18 1.57
C TYR A 30 -14.80 -9.53 0.34
N PRO A 31 -14.79 -8.67 -0.70
CA PRO A 31 -14.03 -8.95 -1.91
C PRO A 31 -12.54 -8.96 -1.63
N GLY A 32 -11.81 -9.65 -2.50
CA GLY A 32 -10.38 -9.51 -2.63
C GLY A 32 -10.06 -8.15 -3.21
N TYR A 33 -8.90 -7.62 -2.87
CA TYR A 33 -8.52 -6.29 -3.28
C TYR A 33 -7.03 -6.21 -3.56
N TYR A 34 -6.67 -5.50 -4.63
CA TYR A 34 -5.29 -5.14 -4.84
C TYR A 34 -5.14 -3.69 -5.27
N LEU A 35 -3.95 -3.19 -4.99
CA LEU A 35 -3.53 -1.82 -5.20
C LEU A 35 -2.13 -1.83 -5.81
N ILE A 36 -1.90 -1.03 -6.84
CA ILE A 36 -0.57 -0.80 -7.42
C ILE A 36 -0.29 0.69 -7.40
N MET A 37 0.87 1.06 -6.86
CA MET A 37 1.33 2.42 -6.73
C MET A 37 2.72 2.62 -7.32
N GLY A 38 2.93 3.78 -7.94
CA GLY A 38 4.21 4.21 -8.50
C GLY A 38 4.89 5.23 -7.60
N LYS A 39 6.15 4.98 -7.23
CA LYS A 39 6.96 5.95 -6.47
C LYS A 39 7.59 6.94 -7.43
N ARG A 40 7.21 8.22 -7.31
CA ARG A 40 7.76 9.30 -8.15
C ARG A 40 9.26 9.44 -7.97
N LEU A 41 9.94 9.85 -9.03
CA LEU A 41 11.36 10.23 -8.96
C LEU A 41 11.55 11.54 -8.18
N ALA A 42 10.68 12.52 -8.44
CA ALA A 42 10.71 13.81 -7.77
C ALA A 42 10.26 13.70 -6.30
N VAL A 43 10.85 14.55 -5.45
CA VAL A 43 10.43 14.72 -4.06
C VAL A 43 9.39 15.83 -3.94
N ASN A 44 8.55 15.77 -2.92
CA ASN A 44 7.60 16.81 -2.55
C ASN A 44 8.22 17.85 -1.60
N GLU A 45 7.43 18.82 -1.16
CA GLU A 45 7.84 19.88 -0.21
C GLU A 45 8.34 19.34 1.14
N PHE A 46 7.96 18.11 1.51
CA PHE A 46 8.40 17.42 2.72
C PHE A 46 9.64 16.54 2.49
N ARG A 47 10.31 16.68 1.33
CA ARG A 47 11.47 15.87 0.90
C ARG A 47 11.17 14.36 0.81
N LYS A 48 9.91 13.98 0.66
CA LYS A 48 9.49 12.58 0.46
C LYS A 48 9.13 12.35 -1.00
N ARG A 49 9.33 11.13 -1.51
CA ARG A 49 8.91 10.73 -2.86
C ARG A 49 7.47 10.23 -2.83
N PRO A 50 6.50 10.92 -3.46
CA PRO A 50 5.11 10.49 -3.42
C PRO A 50 4.85 9.17 -4.14
N LEU A 51 3.83 8.45 -3.68
CA LEU A 51 3.22 7.27 -4.26
C LEU A 51 1.97 7.69 -5.00
N LEU A 52 1.95 7.42 -6.30
CA LEU A 52 0.82 7.66 -7.19
C LEU A 52 0.00 6.39 -7.32
N LEU A 53 -1.31 6.48 -7.17
CA LEU A 53 -2.21 5.38 -7.52
C LEU A 53 -2.12 5.09 -9.04
N LEU A 54 -1.82 3.85 -9.41
CA LEU A 54 -1.76 3.41 -10.82
C LEU A 54 -2.86 2.41 -11.18
N ALA A 55 -3.26 1.56 -10.23
CA ALA A 55 -4.38 0.65 -10.38
C ALA A 55 -4.95 0.29 -9.01
N GLU A 56 -6.26 0.17 -8.94
CA GLU A 56 -6.97 -0.46 -7.83
C GLU A 56 -8.11 -1.31 -8.38
N ARG A 57 -8.36 -2.47 -7.77
CA ARG A 57 -9.50 -3.33 -8.12
C ARG A 57 -10.04 -4.10 -6.93
N GLU A 58 -11.35 -4.25 -6.92
CA GLU A 58 -12.08 -5.25 -6.13
C GLU A 58 -12.35 -6.48 -7.00
N CYS A 59 -12.23 -7.66 -6.42
CA CYS A 59 -12.39 -8.95 -7.10
C CYS A 59 -13.18 -9.87 -6.17
N GLN A 60 -14.24 -10.49 -6.68
CA GLN A 60 -15.12 -11.33 -5.85
C GLN A 60 -14.50 -12.70 -5.57
N THR A 61 -13.61 -13.16 -6.44
CA THR A 61 -13.03 -14.51 -6.36
C THR A 61 -11.51 -14.49 -6.38
N MET A 62 -10.92 -15.56 -5.85
CA MET A 62 -9.48 -15.80 -5.88
C MET A 62 -8.90 -15.84 -7.30
N SER A 63 -9.58 -16.51 -8.24
CA SER A 63 -9.16 -16.56 -9.65
C SER A 63 -9.13 -15.17 -10.27
N GLU A 64 -10.17 -14.37 -10.03
CA GLU A 64 -10.26 -13.02 -10.55
C GLU A 64 -9.15 -12.11 -10.02
N VAL A 65 -8.81 -12.23 -8.73
CA VAL A 65 -7.65 -11.56 -8.15
C VAL A 65 -6.39 -11.95 -8.91
N PHE A 66 -6.12 -13.25 -9.06
CA PHE A 66 -4.88 -13.74 -9.68
C PHE A 66 -4.74 -13.29 -11.13
N ASP A 67 -5.80 -13.42 -11.93
CA ASP A 67 -5.77 -13.06 -13.35
C ASP A 67 -5.56 -11.55 -13.53
N LYS A 68 -6.45 -10.72 -12.95
CA LYS A 68 -6.39 -9.26 -13.11
C LYS A 68 -5.11 -8.66 -12.51
N LEU A 69 -4.70 -9.14 -11.35
CA LEU A 69 -3.45 -8.71 -10.72
C LEU A 69 -2.26 -9.05 -11.63
N SER A 70 -2.19 -10.26 -12.17
CA SER A 70 -1.07 -10.68 -13.03
C SER A 70 -0.93 -9.83 -14.28
N ASP A 71 -2.06 -9.45 -14.89
CA ASP A 71 -2.08 -8.58 -16.07
C ASP A 71 -1.64 -7.16 -15.74
N ASP A 72 -2.13 -6.60 -14.63
CA ASP A 72 -1.75 -5.26 -14.19
C ASP A 72 -0.28 -5.20 -13.71
N LEU A 73 0.22 -6.23 -13.02
CA LEU A 73 1.64 -6.34 -12.64
C LEU A 73 2.56 -6.33 -13.87
N ARG A 74 2.20 -7.08 -14.91
CA ARG A 74 2.94 -7.13 -16.18
C ARG A 74 2.88 -5.79 -16.90
N ARG A 75 1.68 -5.22 -17.06
CA ARG A 75 1.44 -3.96 -17.77
C ARG A 75 2.19 -2.80 -17.12
N LEU A 76 2.15 -2.70 -15.79
CA LEU A 76 2.74 -1.61 -15.02
C LEU A 76 4.20 -1.85 -14.65
N LYS A 77 4.77 -3.01 -15.02
CA LYS A 77 6.14 -3.43 -14.67
C LYS A 77 6.41 -3.33 -13.16
N CYS A 78 5.43 -3.77 -12.39
CA CYS A 78 5.53 -3.83 -10.94
C CYS A 78 6.68 -4.77 -10.54
N ARG A 79 7.50 -4.37 -9.57
CA ARG A 79 8.68 -5.14 -9.13
C ARG A 79 8.47 -5.83 -7.80
N THR A 80 7.64 -5.26 -6.94
CA THR A 80 7.43 -5.73 -5.58
C THR A 80 5.94 -5.84 -5.31
N LEU A 81 5.52 -6.99 -4.79
CA LEU A 81 4.13 -7.22 -4.39
C LEU A 81 4.10 -7.62 -2.92
N TYR A 82 3.32 -6.93 -2.10
CA TYR A 82 3.13 -7.24 -0.70
C TYR A 82 1.84 -8.05 -0.47
N ALA A 83 1.94 -9.13 0.29
CA ALA A 83 0.78 -9.91 0.70
C ALA A 83 0.92 -10.35 2.15
N LYS A 84 -0.22 -10.53 2.85
CA LYS A 84 -0.22 -11.10 4.19
C LYS A 84 0.31 -12.52 4.12
N GLN A 85 1.39 -12.78 4.85
CA GLN A 85 1.91 -14.13 5.04
C GLN A 85 1.40 -14.65 6.39
N GLU A 86 0.57 -15.68 6.36
CA GLU A 86 0.13 -16.36 7.57
C GLU A 86 1.33 -17.07 8.21
N ARG A 87 1.63 -16.76 9.47
CA ARG A 87 2.72 -17.38 10.22
C ARG A 87 2.19 -18.57 11.01
N ASN A 88 2.04 -19.72 10.37
CA ASN A 88 1.93 -20.99 11.09
C ASN A 88 3.29 -21.69 11.14
N GLN A 89 4.00 -21.39 12.23
CA GLN A 89 5.11 -22.08 12.91
C GLN A 89 6.30 -22.71 12.13
N ARG A 90 6.28 -22.94 10.81
CA ARG A 90 7.47 -23.39 10.03
C ARG A 90 7.30 -23.33 8.50
N GLU A 91 6.09 -23.18 7.97
CA GLU A 91 5.87 -23.26 6.51
C GLU A 91 5.05 -22.08 5.96
N VAL A 92 5.34 -21.70 4.72
CA VAL A 92 4.54 -20.73 3.95
C VAL A 92 3.30 -21.46 3.44
N SER A 93 2.11 -21.07 3.87
CA SER A 93 0.85 -21.72 3.50
C SER A 93 -0.22 -20.72 3.02
N GLY A 94 -1.35 -21.26 2.60
CA GLY A 94 -2.56 -20.50 2.24
C GLY A 94 -2.36 -19.57 1.05
N PHE A 95 -3.10 -18.45 1.10
CA PHE A 95 -3.15 -17.45 0.04
C PHE A 95 -1.77 -17.01 -0.48
N TYR A 96 -0.83 -16.77 0.43
CA TYR A 96 0.51 -16.30 0.07
C TYR A 96 1.26 -17.32 -0.78
N ARG A 97 1.19 -18.60 -0.42
CA ARG A 97 1.84 -19.69 -1.16
C ARG A 97 1.19 -19.85 -2.54
N ASP A 98 -0.13 -19.85 -2.59
CA ASP A 98 -0.86 -20.08 -3.84
C ASP A 98 -0.61 -18.93 -4.82
N LEU A 99 -0.57 -17.68 -4.33
CA LEU A 99 -0.17 -16.51 -5.10
C LEU A 99 1.28 -16.64 -5.60
N PHE A 100 2.22 -17.04 -4.74
CA PHE A 100 3.61 -17.25 -5.14
C PHE A 100 3.74 -18.27 -6.29
N GLN A 101 3.07 -19.42 -6.16
CA GLN A 101 3.05 -20.45 -7.19
C GLN A 101 2.42 -19.94 -8.49
N TYR A 102 1.32 -19.20 -8.40
CA TYR A 102 0.65 -18.61 -9.56
C TYR A 102 1.57 -17.63 -10.30
N LEU A 103 2.21 -16.69 -9.59
CA LEU A 103 3.12 -15.71 -10.19
C LEU A 103 4.32 -16.38 -10.89
N ASN A 104 4.89 -17.42 -10.27
CA ASN A 104 5.98 -18.19 -10.84
C ASN A 104 5.55 -18.97 -12.09
N SER A 105 4.36 -19.58 -12.07
CA SER A 105 3.81 -20.30 -13.22
C SER A 105 3.63 -19.38 -14.45
N ARG A 106 3.31 -18.10 -14.20
CA ARG A 106 3.17 -17.05 -15.21
C ARG A 106 4.48 -16.36 -15.59
N ARG A 107 5.62 -16.79 -15.01
CA ARG A 107 6.96 -16.22 -15.21
C ARG A 107 7.00 -14.70 -15.03
N LEU A 108 6.25 -14.20 -14.04
CA LEU A 108 6.24 -12.77 -13.74
C LEU A 108 7.51 -12.39 -12.97
N ASN A 109 8.19 -11.34 -13.43
CA ASN A 109 9.36 -10.77 -12.76
C ASN A 109 8.91 -9.84 -11.60
N VAL A 110 8.30 -10.42 -10.57
CA VAL A 110 7.77 -9.73 -9.40
C VAL A 110 8.26 -10.42 -8.14
N ASN A 111 8.83 -9.65 -7.21
CA ASN A 111 9.21 -10.14 -5.90
C ASN A 111 7.99 -10.10 -4.96
N LEU A 112 7.45 -11.27 -4.63
CA LEU A 112 6.43 -11.39 -3.59
C LEU A 112 7.09 -11.30 -2.22
N MET A 113 6.70 -10.28 -1.45
CA MET A 113 7.24 -9.96 -0.14
C MET A 113 6.15 -10.10 0.94
N PRO A 114 6.50 -10.57 2.15
CA PRO A 114 5.58 -10.54 3.28
C PRO A 114 5.23 -9.09 3.63
N ALA A 115 3.94 -8.79 3.77
CA ALA A 115 3.46 -7.48 4.17
C ALA A 115 4.00 -7.10 5.57
N PRO A 116 4.78 -6.01 5.70
CA PRO A 116 5.27 -5.55 6.99
C PRO A 116 4.11 -5.08 7.87
N SER A 117 4.21 -5.33 9.18
CA SER A 117 3.22 -4.88 10.16
C SER A 117 1.77 -5.26 9.81
N CYS A 118 1.57 -6.39 9.13
CA CYS A 118 0.25 -6.81 8.64
C CYS A 118 -0.77 -7.11 9.74
N ASN A 119 -0.30 -7.29 10.97
CA ASN A 119 -1.15 -7.54 12.15
C ASN A 119 -1.24 -6.32 13.09
N ASP A 120 -0.58 -5.21 12.77
CA ASP A 120 -0.57 -4.00 13.61
C ASP A 120 -1.45 -2.92 12.98
N TYR A 121 -2.73 -2.92 13.37
CA TYR A 121 -3.73 -1.99 12.85
C TYR A 121 -3.41 -0.54 13.23
N GLU A 122 -3.06 -0.31 14.49
CA GLU A 122 -2.79 1.04 15.03
C GLU A 122 -1.57 1.68 14.38
N TYR A 123 -0.47 0.95 14.23
CA TYR A 123 0.68 1.42 13.48
C TYR A 123 0.29 1.79 12.04
N GLY A 124 -0.51 0.94 11.38
CA GLY A 124 -1.02 1.21 10.04
C GLY A 124 -1.83 2.50 9.93
N ARG A 125 -2.72 2.73 10.89
CA ARG A 125 -3.55 3.94 10.97
C ARG A 125 -2.69 5.19 11.13
N VAL A 126 -1.74 5.19 12.07
CA VAL A 126 -0.81 6.31 12.27
C VAL A 126 0.01 6.56 11.00
N LEU A 127 0.53 5.51 10.38
CA LEU A 127 1.32 5.58 9.16
C LEU A 127 0.53 6.21 8.01
N MET A 128 -0.73 5.85 7.84
CA MET A 128 -1.60 6.46 6.82
C MET A 128 -1.83 7.94 7.09
N VAL A 129 -2.20 8.31 8.31
CA VAL A 129 -2.46 9.71 8.68
C VAL A 129 -1.23 10.58 8.39
N GLU A 130 -0.04 10.14 8.81
CA GLU A 130 1.22 10.85 8.55
C GLU A 130 1.57 10.88 7.06
N SER A 131 1.27 9.81 6.31
CA SER A 131 1.51 9.74 4.87
C SER A 131 0.62 10.71 4.08
N PHE A 132 -0.65 10.87 4.44
CA PHE A 132 -1.52 11.87 3.82
C PHE A 132 -1.12 13.30 4.22
N LYS A 133 -0.83 13.55 5.51
CA LYS A 133 -0.37 14.87 5.99
C LYS A 133 0.90 15.33 5.27
N SER A 134 1.84 14.41 5.06
CA SER A 134 3.11 14.70 4.38
C SER A 134 3.07 14.52 2.86
N LYS A 135 1.87 14.44 2.25
CA LYS A 135 1.65 14.30 0.80
C LYS A 135 2.48 13.18 0.17
N VAL A 136 2.64 12.06 0.89
CA VAL A 136 3.30 10.85 0.39
C VAL A 136 2.35 10.03 -0.45
N VAL A 137 1.05 10.09 -0.19
CA VAL A 137 0.04 9.39 -0.97
C VAL A 137 -0.71 10.40 -1.84
N GLU A 138 -0.65 10.21 -3.15
CA GLU A 138 -1.41 10.99 -4.12
C GLU A 138 -2.51 10.11 -4.72
N LEU A 139 -3.75 10.36 -4.31
CA LEU A 139 -4.94 9.74 -4.89
C LEU A 139 -5.59 10.70 -5.90
N PRO A 140 -5.99 10.24 -7.09
CA PRO A 140 -6.62 11.08 -8.10
C PRO A 140 -7.91 11.71 -7.55
N GLY A 141 -8.04 13.04 -7.61
CA GLY A 141 -9.15 13.78 -6.99
C GLY A 141 -10.53 13.43 -7.56
N TYR A 142 -10.59 13.22 -8.88
CA TYR A 142 -11.80 13.00 -9.66
C TYR A 142 -12.30 11.55 -9.65
N VAL A 143 -11.46 10.59 -9.25
CA VAL A 143 -11.88 9.18 -9.15
C VAL A 143 -12.35 8.91 -7.73
N LYS A 144 -13.56 8.35 -7.64
CA LYS A 144 -14.03 7.72 -6.41
C LYS A 144 -13.26 6.41 -6.25
N THR A 145 -12.25 6.45 -5.38
CA THR A 145 -11.44 5.27 -5.07
C THR A 145 -12.03 4.49 -3.91
N VAL A 146 -11.90 3.17 -3.90
CA VAL A 146 -12.31 2.31 -2.77
C VAL A 146 -11.57 2.72 -1.49
N ILE A 147 -10.28 3.08 -1.61
CA ILE A 147 -9.44 3.57 -0.51
C ILE A 147 -10.08 4.77 0.18
N LYS A 148 -10.43 5.82 -0.57
CA LYS A 148 -11.12 7.00 -0.01
C LYS A 148 -12.42 6.64 0.70
N GLY A 149 -13.17 5.67 0.18
CA GLY A 149 -14.38 5.16 0.81
C GLY A 149 -14.09 4.63 2.22
N GLN A 150 -13.20 3.64 2.31
CA GLN A 150 -12.85 3.02 3.59
C GLN A 150 -12.14 3.98 4.55
N LEU A 151 -11.30 4.89 4.07
CA LEU A 151 -10.65 5.89 4.92
C LEU A 151 -11.66 6.84 5.58
N ARG A 152 -12.72 7.22 4.86
CA ARG A 152 -13.81 8.02 5.42
C ARG A 152 -14.57 7.22 6.49
N ASP A 153 -14.83 5.94 6.24
CA ASP A 153 -15.56 5.09 7.18
C ASP A 153 -14.76 4.90 8.49
N ILE A 154 -13.44 4.71 8.41
CA ILE A 154 -12.54 4.67 9.58
C ILE A 154 -12.56 5.98 10.39
N THR A 155 -12.73 7.12 9.72
CA THR A 155 -12.74 8.43 10.40
C THR A 155 -14.07 8.68 11.11
N ASN A 156 -15.16 8.09 10.62
CA ASN A 156 -16.52 8.39 11.07
C ASN A 156 -17.11 7.33 12.03
N ASP A 157 -16.57 6.11 12.07
CA ASP A 157 -17.16 4.99 12.81
C ASP A 157 -16.08 4.12 13.50
N SER A 158 -16.24 3.87 14.80
CA SER A 158 -15.33 3.04 15.60
C SER A 158 -15.54 1.53 15.43
N ASP A 159 -16.68 1.10 14.85
CA ASP A 159 -17.13 -0.29 14.89
C ASP A 159 -16.86 -1.06 13.58
N VAL A 160 -16.12 -0.46 12.65
CA VAL A 160 -15.78 -1.12 11.38
C VAL A 160 -14.90 -2.34 11.62
N LYS A 161 -15.39 -3.52 11.22
CA LYS A 161 -14.64 -4.77 11.33
C LYS A 161 -13.36 -4.72 10.48
N ASP A 162 -12.24 -5.19 11.04
CA ASP A 162 -10.93 -5.17 10.38
C ASP A 162 -10.93 -5.81 8.98
N GLU A 163 -11.68 -6.89 8.79
CA GLU A 163 -11.81 -7.59 7.48
C GLU A 163 -12.53 -6.75 6.42
N ALA A 164 -13.38 -5.79 6.83
CA ALA A 164 -14.05 -4.87 5.91
C ALA A 164 -13.09 -3.79 5.37
N LEU A 165 -11.92 -3.63 5.98
CA LEU A 165 -10.92 -2.60 5.67
C LEU A 165 -9.86 -3.08 4.68
N TYR A 166 -10.24 -3.90 3.70
CA TYR A 166 -9.30 -4.51 2.74
C TYR A 166 -8.50 -3.51 1.91
N ALA A 167 -9.06 -2.37 1.51
CA ALA A 167 -8.35 -1.35 0.75
C ALA A 167 -7.38 -0.55 1.63
N PHE A 168 -7.78 -0.28 2.88
CA PHE A 168 -6.89 0.24 3.92
C PHE A 168 -5.70 -0.70 4.15
N HIS A 169 -5.95 -2.01 4.26
CA HIS A 169 -4.89 -3.01 4.47
C HIS A 169 -3.90 -3.07 3.32
N ALA A 170 -4.38 -3.05 2.08
CA ALA A 170 -3.51 -2.97 0.91
C ALA A 170 -2.61 -1.72 0.95
N LEU A 171 -3.19 -0.54 1.16
CA LEU A 171 -2.42 0.71 1.26
C LEU A 171 -1.40 0.64 2.41
N ARG A 172 -1.79 0.12 3.57
CA ARG A 172 -0.91 -0.10 4.73
C ARG A 172 0.32 -0.92 4.35
N TYR A 173 0.13 -2.02 3.63
CA TYR A 173 1.21 -2.92 3.25
C TYR A 173 2.23 -2.22 2.35
N ILE A 174 1.77 -1.42 1.38
CA ILE A 174 2.63 -0.61 0.52
C ILE A 174 3.39 0.43 1.34
N LEU A 175 2.71 1.19 2.19
CA LEU A 175 3.34 2.24 2.98
C LEU A 175 4.42 1.69 3.89
N ALA A 176 4.11 0.65 4.67
CA ALA A 176 5.06 0.03 5.60
C ALA A 176 6.24 -0.62 4.84
N GLY A 177 5.95 -1.23 3.68
CA GLY A 177 6.98 -1.72 2.77
C GLY A 177 7.90 -0.61 2.26
N SER A 178 7.33 0.52 1.88
CA SER A 178 8.06 1.64 1.28
C SER A 178 8.95 2.40 2.27
N GLU A 179 8.61 2.42 3.56
CA GLU A 179 9.44 3.03 4.61
C GLU A 179 10.67 2.19 4.94
N LYS A 180 10.53 0.86 4.97
CA LYS A 180 11.64 -0.04 5.31
C LYS A 180 12.83 0.10 4.36
N TYR A 181 12.56 0.31 3.06
CA TYR A 181 13.59 0.55 2.05
C TYR A 181 14.22 1.95 2.06
N VAL A 182 13.65 2.92 2.78
CA VAL A 182 14.29 4.25 2.96
C VAL A 182 15.44 4.15 3.96
N ASN A 183 15.34 3.28 4.96
CA ASN A 183 16.39 3.11 5.97
C ASN A 183 17.57 2.28 5.44
N ASP A 184 17.35 1.37 4.49
CA ASP A 184 18.42 0.53 3.92
C ASP A 184 19.26 1.25 2.84
N ILE A 185 18.77 2.37 2.28
CA ILE A 185 19.50 3.16 1.26
C ILE A 185 20.16 4.41 1.89
N HIS A 186 19.89 4.72 3.17
CA HIS A 186 20.41 5.89 3.84
C HIS A 186 21.00 5.64 5.24
N PRO A 187 21.89 4.63 5.46
CA PRO A 187 22.50 4.43 6.77
C PRO A 187 23.46 5.56 7.21
N LEU A 188 23.65 6.62 6.41
CA LEU A 188 24.57 7.72 6.74
C LEU A 188 23.93 8.92 7.46
N PHE A 189 22.60 9.04 7.55
CA PHE A 189 21.99 10.18 8.23
C PHE A 189 20.69 9.76 8.92
N ILE A 190 20.80 9.49 10.22
CA ILE A 190 19.88 9.81 11.32
C ILE A 190 20.13 8.78 12.43
N LYS A 191 21.15 9.04 13.26
CA LYS A 191 21.02 8.81 14.69
C LYS A 191 20.24 10.01 15.22
N LYS A 192 18.94 9.88 15.48
CA LYS A 192 18.25 10.75 16.44
C LYS A 192 17.30 9.94 17.31
N ASP A 193 17.45 10.19 18.60
CA ASP A 193 16.95 9.45 19.74
C ASP A 193 15.45 9.21 19.77
N HIS A 194 15.08 7.95 19.99
CA HIS A 194 13.71 7.46 20.20
C HIS A 194 13.11 7.81 21.59
N LYS A 195 13.54 8.90 22.24
CA LYS A 195 13.10 9.19 23.63
C LYS A 195 12.30 10.47 23.85
N GLN A 196 11.91 11.24 22.83
CA GLN A 196 11.19 12.51 23.07
C GLN A 196 9.82 12.69 22.40
N THR A 197 9.35 11.79 21.53
CA THR A 197 8.09 12.00 20.79
C THR A 197 6.81 11.52 21.51
N ALA A 198 6.91 10.97 22.72
CA ALA A 198 5.74 10.53 23.49
C ALA A 198 5.06 11.63 24.34
N ALA A 199 5.63 12.85 24.42
CA ALA A 199 5.19 13.86 25.39
C ALA A 199 4.50 15.12 24.80
N LEU A 200 4.16 15.17 23.50
CA LEU A 200 3.78 16.45 22.86
C LEU A 200 2.53 16.45 21.95
N LYS A 201 1.58 15.53 22.09
CA LYS A 201 0.33 15.56 21.28
C LYS A 201 -0.96 15.32 22.08
N TRP A 202 -1.11 15.99 23.22
CA TRP A 202 -2.42 16.14 23.90
C TRP A 202 -2.90 17.60 24.04
N ALA A 203 -2.26 18.56 23.35
CA ALA A 203 -2.62 19.98 23.44
C ALA A 203 -3.25 20.58 22.18
N ALA A 204 -3.59 19.79 21.16
CA ALA A 204 -4.06 20.31 19.86
C ALA A 204 -5.45 19.82 19.41
N PHE A 205 -6.27 19.27 20.32
CA PHE A 205 -7.64 18.80 20.03
C PHE A 205 -8.72 19.58 20.79
N GLY A 206 -8.45 20.84 21.15
CA GLY A 206 -9.37 21.70 21.91
C GLY A 206 -9.74 23.02 21.22
N ALA A 207 -9.82 23.05 19.89
CA ALA A 207 -10.37 24.21 19.16
C ALA A 207 -10.86 23.81 17.75
N ILE A 208 -12.05 23.20 17.69
CA ILE A 208 -13.04 23.40 16.62
C ILE A 208 -14.37 23.60 17.33
#